data_AF-A0A969RL89-F1
#
_entry.id   AF-A0A969RL89-F1
#
_cell.length_a   1.000
_cell.length_b   1.000
_cell.length_c   1.000
_cell.angle_alpha   90.00
_cell.angle_beta   90.00
_cell.angle_gamma   90.00
#
_symmetry.space_group_name_H-M   'P 1'
#
loop_
_entity.id
_entity.type
_entity.pdbx_description
1 polymer ?
#
loop_
_entity_poly.entity_id
_entity_poly.type
_entity_poly.pdbx_seq_one_letter_code
_entity_poly.pdbx_strand_id
1 'polypeptide(L)' 'MPRKIRDLKADLIRLGFAERNGKGSHRNWKHPRLRFIITIAFEDGDDVPRYLEQLLKRAIRELELNS' A
#
# COMPACT_ATOMS: atom_id res chain seq x y z
N MET A 1 14.77 12.74 0.60
CA MET A 1 14.70 11.72 1.68
C MET A 1 13.93 10.52 1.14
N PRO A 2 14.30 9.29 1.51
CA PRO A 2 13.46 8.13 1.23
C PRO A 2 12.08 8.33 1.85
N ARG A 3 11.04 7.92 1.12
CA ARG A 3 9.67 7.94 1.59
C ARG A 3 9.53 7.05 2.82
N LYS A 4 8.66 7.42 3.77
CA LYS A 4 8.37 6.58 4.95
C LYS A 4 7.14 5.71 4.76
N ILE A 5 7.10 4.58 5.46
CA ILE A 5 5.97 3.64 5.44
C ILE A 5 4.66 4.30 5.87
N ARG A 6 4.70 5.25 6.82
CA ARG A 6 3.51 6.04 7.18
C ARG A 6 2.90 6.78 6.00
N ASP A 7 3.74 7.32 5.11
CA ASP A 7 3.31 8.06 3.93
C ASP A 7 2.74 7.11 2.88
N LEU A 8 3.30 5.89 2.78
CA LEU A 8 2.75 4.83 1.94
C LEU A 8 1.35 4.43 2.39
N LYS A 9 1.14 4.20 3.68
CA LYS A 9 -0.18 3.86 4.24
C LYS A 9 -1.19 4.98 4.00
N ALA A 10 -0.78 6.24 4.18
CA ALA A 10 -1.64 7.39 3.90
C ALA A 10 -2.13 7.43 2.45
N ASP A 11 -1.26 7.15 1.48
CA ASP A 11 -1.66 7.09 0.08
C ASP A 11 -2.56 5.89 -0.22
N LEU A 12 -2.33 4.73 0.38
CA LEU A 12 -3.23 3.59 0.25
C LEU A 12 -4.65 3.93 0.73
N ILE A 13 -4.78 4.62 1.87
CA ILE A 13 -6.07 5.11 2.38
C ILE A 13 -6.73 6.07 1.38
N ARG A 14 -5.98 7.04 0.85
CA ARG A 14 -6.50 8.00 -0.15
C ARG A 14 -6.97 7.33 -1.43
N LEU A 15 -6.28 6.27 -1.85
CA LEU A 15 -6.64 5.46 -3.01
C LEU A 15 -7.82 4.50 -2.73
N GLY A 16 -8.40 4.50 -1.52
CA GLY A 16 -9.55 3.66 -1.17
C GLY A 16 -9.19 2.23 -0.76
N PHE A 17 -7.91 1.95 -0.45
CA PHE A 17 -7.56 0.66 0.14
C PHE A 17 -8.05 0.57 1.58
N ALA A 18 -8.56 -0.60 1.93
CA ALA A 18 -8.89 -0.97 3.30
C ALA A 18 -7.83 -1.92 3.86
N GLU A 19 -7.35 -1.59 5.06
CA GLU A 19 -6.51 -2.47 5.85
C GLU A 19 -7.33 -3.69 6.32
N ARG A 20 -6.73 -4.89 6.21
CA ARG A 20 -7.26 -6.14 6.76
C ARG A 20 -6.37 -6.59 7.90
N ASN A 21 -7.01 -6.93 9.02
CA ASN A 21 -6.35 -7.32 10.26
C ASN A 21 -5.27 -8.39 10.04
N GLY A 22 -4.06 -8.05 10.48
CA GLY A 22 -2.95 -8.97 10.72
C GLY A 22 -2.37 -8.66 12.09
N LYS A 23 -1.82 -9.66 12.78
CA LYS A 23 -1.16 -9.49 14.08
C LYS A 23 0.26 -8.89 13.87
N GLY A 24 0.67 -7.90 14.69
CA GLY A 24 2.01 -7.29 14.61
C GLY A 24 2.13 -6.15 13.59
N SER A 25 3.31 -5.85 13.04
CA SER A 25 3.49 -4.78 12.02
C SER A 25 3.04 -5.19 10.61
N HIS A 26 2.65 -6.45 10.44
CA HIS A 26 2.20 -7.01 9.16
C HIS A 26 0.74 -6.63 8.90
N ARG A 27 0.52 -5.78 7.89
CA ARG A 27 -0.79 -5.34 7.44
C ARG A 27 -1.00 -5.64 5.97
N ASN A 28 -2.15 -6.22 5.66
CA ASN A 28 -2.59 -6.48 4.29
C ASN A 28 -3.58 -5.39 3.87
N TRP A 29 -3.34 -4.76 2.73
CA TRP A 29 -4.18 -3.71 2.17
C TRP A 29 -4.89 -4.23 0.94
N LYS A 30 -6.21 -4.10 0.90
CA LYS A 30 -7.06 -4.55 -0.21
C LYS A 30 -7.83 -3.39 -0.81
N HIS A 31 -7.99 -3.37 -2.12
CA HIS A 31 -8.86 -2.44 -2.82
C HIS A 31 -9.97 -3.21 -3.55
N PRO A 32 -11.26 -2.79 -3.48
CA PRO A 32 -12.38 -3.54 -4.07
C PRO A 32 -12.27 -3.73 -5.60
N ARG A 33 -11.61 -2.80 -6.29
CA ARG A 33 -11.41 -2.83 -7.74
C ARG A 33 -10.15 -3.56 -8.20
N LEU A 34 -9.28 -3.99 -7.29
CA LEU A 34 -8.02 -4.66 -7.63
C LEU A 34 -8.06 -6.13 -7.19
N ARG A 35 -7.49 -7.01 -8.02
CA ARG A 35 -7.43 -8.45 -7.72
C ARG A 35 -6.28 -8.84 -6.78
N PHE A 36 -5.32 -7.95 -6.58
CA PHE A 36 -4.15 -8.19 -5.74
C PHE A 36 -4.21 -7.40 -4.43
N ILE A 37 -3.35 -7.78 -3.48
CA ILE A 37 -3.23 -7.14 -2.16
C ILE A 37 -1.83 -6.55 -2.01
N ILE A 38 -1.69 -5.53 -1.18
CA ILE A 38 -0.39 -4.97 -0.81
C ILE A 38 -0.11 -5.34 0.64
N THR A 39 0.96 -6.11 0.86
CA THR A 39 1.39 -6.51 2.20
C THR A 39 2.54 -5.61 2.66
N ILE A 40 2.34 -4.92 3.78
CA ILE A 40 3.35 -4.09 4.43
C ILE A 40 3.74 -4.78 5.73
N ALA A 41 5.02 -5.12 5.90
CA ALA A 41 5.57 -5.78 7.07
C ALA A 41 6.55 -4.88 7.86
N PHE A 42 6.43 -3.56 7.69
CA PHE A 42 7.36 -2.56 8.21
C PHE A 42 6.66 -1.60 9.18
N GLU A 43 7.47 -0.97 10.03
CA GLU A 43 7.02 0.06 10.95
C GLU A 43 6.92 1.42 10.27
N ASP A 44 6.15 2.33 10.86
CA ASP A 44 5.85 3.65 10.26
C ASP A 44 7.07 4.57 10.08
N GLY A 45 8.15 4.30 10.82
CA GLY A 45 9.44 5.02 10.73
C GLY A 45 10.38 4.49 9.65
N ASP A 46 10.11 3.30 9.12
CA ASP A 46 10.98 2.65 8.14
C ASP A 46 10.88 3.33 6.77
N ASP A 47 11.95 3.19 6.00
CA ASP A 47 11.98 3.60 4.60
C ASP A 47 11.18 2.62 3.75
N VAL A 48 10.46 3.14 2.76
CA VAL A 48 9.71 2.31 1.82
C VAL A 48 10.68 1.55 0.91
N PRO A 49 10.68 0.21 0.91
CA PRO A 49 11.46 -0.56 -0.04
C PRO A 49 10.97 -0.34 -1.46
N ARG A 50 11.89 -0.42 -2.43
CA ARG A 50 11.61 -0.22 -3.85
C ARG A 50 10.44 -1.08 -4.38
N TYR A 51 10.26 -2.29 -3.86
CA TYR A 51 9.17 -3.17 -4.30
C TYR A 51 7.79 -2.63 -3.88
N LEU A 52 7.67 -2.00 -2.70
CA LEU A 52 6.42 -1.39 -2.25
C LEU A 52 6.07 -0.16 -3.08
N GLU A 53 7.06 0.64 -3.48
CA GLU A 53 6.87 1.74 -4.44
C GLU A 53 6.36 1.23 -5.79
N GLN A 54 6.90 0.12 -6.28
CA GLN A 54 6.45 -0.48 -7.54
C GLN A 54 5.01 -1.01 -7.44
N LEU A 55 4.64 -1.63 -6.31
CA LEU A 55 3.28 -2.08 -6.05
C LEU A 55 2.28 -0.91 -6.00
N LEU A 56 2.65 0.21 -5.35
CA LEU A 56 1.82 1.40 -5.34
C LEU A 56 1.61 1.97 -6.75
N LYS A 57 2.69 2.10 -7.53
CA LYS A 57 2.60 2.59 -8.93
C LYS A 57 1.71 1.69 -9.79
N ARG A 58 1.82 0.37 -9.61
CA ARG A 58 0.96 -0.59 -10.29
C ARG A 58 -0.51 -0.41 -9.88
N ALA A 59 -0.78 -0.26 -8.59
CA ALA A 59 -2.12 -0.03 -8.08
C ALA A 59 -2.75 1.23 -8.68
N ILE A 60 -2.04 2.36 -8.69
CA ILE A 60 -2.52 3.62 -9.28
C ILE A 60 -2.88 3.41 -10.76
N ARG A 61 -1.97 2.82 -11.54
CA ARG A 61 -2.22 2.54 -12.97
C ARG A 61 -3.43 1.65 -13.19
N GLU A 62 -3.58 0.57 -12.42
CA GLU A 62 -4.75 -0.32 -12.54
C GLU A 62 -6.05 0.38 -12.10
N LEU A 63 -6.01 1.30 -11.13
CA LEU A 63 -7.19 2.07 -10.73
C LEU A 63 -7.63 3.07 -11.80
N GLU A 64 -6.68 3.74 -12.46
CA GLU A 64 -6.91 4.65 -13.59
C GLU A 64 -7.46 3.92 -14.82
N LEU A 65 -6.98 2.70 -15.11
CA LEU A 65 -7.48 1.93 -16.26
C LEU A 65 -8.90 1.38 -16.08
N ASN A 66 -9.37 1.27 -14.84
CA ASN A 66 -10.68 0.71 -14.50
C ASN A 66 -11.71 1.77 -14.10
N SER A 67 -11.40 3.08 -14.22
CA SER A 67 -12.24 4.22 -13.78
C SER A 67 -13.28 4.64 -14.80
#